data_AF-A0A668VRM2-F1
#
_entry.id   AF-A0A668VRM2-F1
#
_cell.length_a   1.000
_cell.length_b   1.000
_cell.length_c   1.000
_cell.angle_alpha   90.00
_cell.angle_beta   90.00
_cell.angle_gamma   90.00
#
_symmetry.space_group_name_H-M   'P 1'
#
loop_
_entity.id
_entity.type
_entity.pdbx_description
1 polymer ?
#
loop_
_entity_poly.entity_id
_entity_poly.type
_entity_poly.pdbx_seq_one_letter_code
_entity_poly.pdbx_strand_id
1 'polypeptide(L)'
;MGLLWFSRLILIILVLIPQPSLGCPSGCRCYSLTVECGSLGVKEIPQGIPSVTETIFLQDNAIVQIRLQDLTRLGSLHYLYLQNNSISALEPGAFLGQGQLLELALNGNLIHLVTSDMFRGLEHLRILYLAGNQITRVQDHTFRGLQRLQELHLQENSIELLAEQALSGLSSLALLDLSRNHLRTLGASSLKPLVSLQVLRVTENPWRCDCALGWLRTWISEDGQRLLSSAEQRRLMCSEPPRLSHLSLVEVPPNSLVCIPPVVQLEPSHLTVRLGESLRVSCQASGYPQPQVTWKKASHAIHGGMLFLSNVTVAHAGRYECEAWNPGGVARVTFHLAVNMSSSSYSSQFWPRLNTHSYEPLYEQDSMDFNALGPATQTAIAVGISLLALTAVLLLIMIYTRHQQYQKDDTGSYCTSKEESILYVNDYSDGPTTFAQLEEYRDDHGHEMYVLNRAKPVLGSTSSACPMMSGFVQQKGMKEALLDHEMHCFS
;
A
#
# COMPACT_ATOMS: atom_id res chain seq x y z
N MET A 1 69.25 31.04 29.74
CA MET A 1 68.85 29.61 29.64
C MET A 1 67.41 29.32 30.14
N GLY A 2 66.75 30.20 30.92
CA GLY A 2 65.41 29.90 31.48
C GLY A 2 64.17 30.33 30.68
N LEU A 3 64.29 31.18 29.64
CA LEU A 3 63.13 31.75 28.93
C LEU A 3 62.61 30.90 27.75
N LEU A 4 63.41 29.95 27.24
CA LEU A 4 63.04 29.08 26.12
C LEU A 4 62.30 27.80 26.55
N TRP A 5 62.32 27.47 27.86
CA TRP A 5 61.62 26.30 28.40
C TRP A 5 60.16 26.60 28.74
N PHE A 6 59.85 27.82 29.19
CA PHE A 6 58.47 28.23 29.46
C PHE A 6 57.61 28.34 28.19
N SER A 7 58.18 28.77 27.05
CA SER A 7 57.40 28.85 25.80
C SER A 7 57.06 27.48 25.22
N ARG A 8 57.92 26.47 25.42
CA ARG A 8 57.63 25.08 25.02
C ARG A 8 56.61 24.41 25.93
N LEU A 9 56.62 24.72 27.23
CA LEU A 9 55.62 24.19 28.18
C LEU A 9 54.22 24.78 27.92
N ILE A 10 54.13 26.07 27.58
CA ILE A 10 52.86 26.74 27.23
C ILE A 10 52.30 26.21 25.90
N LEU A 11 53.16 25.92 24.91
CA LEU A 11 52.72 25.30 23.65
C LEU A 11 52.19 23.87 23.86
N ILE A 12 52.81 23.07 24.75
CA ILE A 12 52.37 21.70 25.03
C ILE A 12 51.05 21.68 25.81
N ILE A 13 50.83 22.64 26.72
CA ILE A 13 49.55 22.80 27.43
C ILE A 13 48.43 23.24 26.47
N LEU A 14 48.73 24.06 25.45
CA LEU A 14 47.76 24.44 24.40
C LEU A 14 47.40 23.31 23.43
N VAL A 15 48.24 22.28 23.29
CA VAL A 15 47.98 21.08 22.47
C VAL A 15 47.18 20.02 23.24
N LEU A 16 47.15 20.10 24.58
CA LEU A 16 46.38 19.20 25.46
C LEU A 16 45.01 19.77 25.87
N ILE A 17 44.66 20.99 25.47
CA ILE A 17 43.29 21.49 25.56
C ILE A 17 42.54 20.91 24.36
N PRO A 18 41.50 20.07 24.56
CA PRO A 18 40.66 19.65 23.45
C PRO A 18 40.10 20.91 22.82
N GLN A 19 40.49 21.20 21.58
CA GLN A 19 39.92 22.32 20.86
C GLN A 19 38.41 22.10 20.80
N PRO A 20 37.59 23.12 21.14
CA PRO A 20 36.16 23.00 20.93
C PRO A 20 35.98 22.71 19.45
N SER A 21 35.46 21.52 19.12
CA SER A 21 35.07 21.19 17.77
C SER A 21 34.16 22.31 17.28
N LEU A 22 34.65 23.12 16.35
CA LEU A 22 33.88 24.15 15.69
C LEU A 22 32.66 23.45 15.08
N GLY A 23 31.48 23.59 15.70
CA GLY A 23 30.23 23.02 15.19
C GLY A 23 29.78 21.68 15.77
N CYS A 24 30.12 21.31 17.01
CA CYS A 24 29.33 20.26 17.70
C CYS A 24 28.30 20.92 18.63
N PRO A 25 26.99 20.57 18.54
CA PRO A 25 25.99 21.14 19.43
C PRO A 25 26.24 20.81 20.90
N SER A 26 25.82 21.71 21.80
CA SER A 26 26.02 21.55 23.24
C SER A 26 25.32 20.31 23.78
N GLY A 27 26.07 19.45 24.47
CA GLY A 27 25.56 18.20 25.04
C GLY A 27 25.61 17.01 24.09
N CYS A 28 25.82 17.23 22.79
CA CYS A 28 25.99 16.17 21.81
C CYS A 28 27.45 15.70 21.73
N ARG A 29 27.65 14.47 21.23
CA ARG A 29 28.95 13.91 20.89
C ARG A 29 29.09 13.88 19.38
N CYS A 30 30.18 14.45 18.86
CA CYS A 30 30.46 14.45 17.43
C CYS A 30 31.78 13.74 17.16
N TYR A 31 31.77 12.76 16.26
CA TYR A 31 32.96 12.04 15.84
C TYR A 31 32.82 11.55 14.41
N SER A 32 33.91 11.60 13.64
CA SER A 32 33.89 11.30 12.20
C SER A 32 32.77 12.09 11.50
N LEU A 33 31.80 11.41 10.89
CA LEU A 33 30.62 11.96 10.22
C LEU A 33 29.33 11.71 11.01
N THR A 34 29.43 11.40 12.30
CA THR A 34 28.32 11.04 13.18
C THR A 34 28.11 12.09 14.27
N VAL A 35 26.84 12.40 14.55
CA VAL A 35 26.42 13.27 15.65
C VAL A 35 25.43 12.53 16.53
N GLU A 36 25.79 12.31 17.79
CA GLU A 36 24.98 11.66 18.81
C GLU A 36 24.41 12.68 19.80
N CYS A 37 23.09 12.78 19.84
CA CYS A 37 22.32 13.68 20.69
C CYS A 37 21.15 12.95 21.39
N GLY A 38 21.22 11.62 21.55
CA GLY A 38 20.15 10.82 22.14
C GLY A 38 19.97 11.04 23.64
N SER A 39 18.74 10.94 24.14
CA SER A 39 18.41 11.01 25.59
C SER A 39 18.86 12.29 26.31
N LEU A 40 18.94 13.42 25.59
CA LEU A 40 19.34 14.72 26.15
C LEU A 40 18.16 15.61 26.55
N GLY A 41 16.93 15.21 26.23
CA GLY A 41 15.73 16.00 26.45
C GLY A 41 15.63 17.23 25.52
N VAL A 42 16.28 17.19 24.35
CA VAL A 42 16.20 18.30 23.39
C VAL A 42 14.79 18.41 22.81
N LYS A 43 14.31 19.64 22.66
CA LYS A 43 12.95 19.95 22.16
C LYS A 43 12.89 20.28 20.67
N GLU A 44 14.05 20.53 20.09
CA GLU A 44 14.23 20.88 18.68
C GLU A 44 15.52 20.24 18.19
N ILE A 45 15.64 20.05 16.87
CA ILE A 45 16.87 19.59 16.25
C ILE A 45 17.97 20.65 16.53
N PRO A 46 19.09 20.27 17.17
CA PRO A 46 20.11 21.23 17.59
C PRO A 46 20.71 22.02 16.42
N GLN A 47 20.86 23.32 16.60
CA GLN A 47 21.54 24.16 15.62
C GLN A 47 23.06 23.94 15.68
N GLY A 48 23.71 24.11 14.54
CA GLY A 48 25.17 24.01 14.45
C GLY A 48 25.70 22.60 14.20
N ILE A 49 24.86 21.63 13.83
CA ILE A 49 25.30 20.33 13.31
C ILE A 49 26.18 20.56 12.06
N PRO A 50 27.34 19.89 11.92
CA PRO A 50 28.22 20.05 10.75
C PRO A 50 27.51 19.64 9.46
N SER A 51 27.70 20.39 8.37
CA SER A 51 27.05 20.09 7.08
C SER A 51 27.53 18.80 6.43
N VAL A 52 28.69 18.28 6.85
CA VAL A 52 29.29 17.03 6.36
C VAL A 52 28.76 15.79 7.09
N THR A 53 27.92 15.96 8.11
CA THR A 53 27.38 14.85 8.91
C THR A 53 26.54 13.90 8.03
N GLU A 54 26.83 12.60 8.13
CA GLU A 54 26.14 11.53 7.42
C GLU A 54 25.15 10.78 8.31
N THR A 55 25.39 10.74 9.62
CA THR A 55 24.55 10.01 10.58
C THR A 55 24.19 10.89 11.78
N ILE A 56 22.91 10.98 12.10
CA ILE A 56 22.41 11.74 13.25
C ILE A 56 21.55 10.84 14.14
N PHE A 57 21.90 10.78 15.41
CA PHE A 57 21.14 10.10 16.46
C PHE A 57 20.46 11.12 17.37
N LEU A 58 19.14 11.23 17.27
CA LEU A 58 18.29 12.15 18.05
C LEU A 58 17.16 11.41 18.79
N GLN A 59 17.32 10.10 19.00
CA GLN A 59 16.34 9.27 19.68
C GLN A 59 16.11 9.64 21.15
N ASP A 60 14.95 9.25 21.67
CA ASP A 60 14.58 9.37 23.09
C ASP A 60 14.70 10.82 23.61
N ASN A 61 14.18 11.77 22.83
CA ASN A 61 14.17 13.20 23.14
C ASN A 61 12.73 13.74 23.19
N ALA A 62 12.56 15.07 23.19
CA ALA A 62 11.27 15.74 23.29
C ALA A 62 10.98 16.61 22.05
N ILE A 63 11.47 16.22 20.88
CA ILE A 63 11.28 16.97 19.63
C ILE A 63 9.82 16.90 19.21
N VAL A 64 9.21 18.06 18.91
CA VAL A 64 7.76 18.15 18.61
C VAL A 64 7.46 18.29 17.12
N GLN A 65 8.38 18.85 16.35
CA GLN A 65 8.21 19.08 14.92
C GLN A 65 9.55 19.08 14.19
N ILE A 66 9.50 18.76 12.89
CA ILE A 66 10.63 18.91 11.97
C ILE A 66 10.31 20.06 11.02
N ARG A 67 11.11 21.11 11.05
CA ARG A 67 10.95 22.30 10.20
C ARG A 67 11.87 22.23 8.99
N LEU A 68 11.53 22.96 7.93
CA LEU A 68 12.32 23.05 6.71
C LEU A 68 13.78 23.44 6.97
N GLN A 69 13.97 24.46 7.80
CA GLN A 69 15.28 25.00 8.13
C GLN A 69 16.18 24.04 8.93
N ASP A 70 15.59 23.05 9.61
CA ASP A 70 16.35 22.16 10.52
C ASP A 70 17.31 21.26 9.72
N LEU A 71 16.89 20.80 8.53
CA LEU A 71 17.65 19.86 7.70
C LEU A 71 18.27 20.50 6.45
N THR A 72 17.89 21.72 6.06
CA THR A 72 18.31 22.36 4.79
C THR A 72 19.82 22.31 4.51
N ARG A 73 20.67 22.41 5.55
CA ARG A 73 22.15 22.42 5.42
C ARG A 73 22.81 21.04 5.48
N LEU A 74 22.04 19.98 5.74
CA LEU A 74 22.50 18.62 5.96
C LEU A 74 22.30 17.78 4.69
N GLY A 75 22.94 18.18 3.59
CA GLY A 75 22.79 17.55 2.27
C GLY A 75 23.49 16.19 2.12
N SER A 76 24.42 15.86 3.02
CA SER A 76 25.18 14.60 3.03
C SER A 76 24.59 13.52 3.94
N LEU A 77 23.39 13.76 4.49
CA LEU A 77 22.78 12.88 5.48
C LEU A 77 22.33 11.56 4.83
N HIS A 78 22.77 10.43 5.40
CA HIS A 78 22.39 9.07 5.00
C HIS A 78 21.44 8.42 6.01
N TYR A 79 21.64 8.65 7.31
CA TYR A 79 20.88 8.03 8.38
C TYR A 79 20.38 9.07 9.38
N LEU A 80 19.07 9.11 9.61
CA LEU A 80 18.43 10.03 10.56
C LEU A 80 17.52 9.27 11.53
N TYR A 81 17.94 9.22 12.79
CA TYR A 81 17.25 8.51 13.86
C TYR A 81 16.52 9.48 14.78
N LEU A 82 15.20 9.52 14.70
CA LEU A 82 14.30 10.40 15.47
C LEU A 82 13.23 9.61 16.24
N GLN A 83 13.48 8.33 16.50
CA GLN A 83 12.54 7.47 17.21
C GLN A 83 12.32 7.92 18.66
N ASN A 84 11.16 7.57 19.21
CA ASN A 84 10.78 7.88 20.60
C ASN A 84 10.92 9.39 20.93
N ASN A 85 10.29 10.23 20.12
CA ASN A 85 10.19 11.66 20.35
C ASN A 85 8.69 12.04 20.50
N SER A 86 8.37 13.33 20.45
CA SER A 86 6.98 13.83 20.49
C SER A 86 6.56 14.45 19.16
N ILE A 87 7.11 13.96 18.04
CA ILE A 87 6.93 14.60 16.72
C ILE A 87 5.49 14.42 16.28
N SER A 88 4.73 15.51 16.16
CA SER A 88 3.34 15.49 15.70
C SER A 88 3.16 16.03 14.29
N ALA A 89 4.10 16.83 13.81
CA ALA A 89 4.03 17.49 12.50
C ALA A 89 5.40 17.58 11.82
N LEU A 90 5.42 17.40 10.51
CA LEU A 90 6.57 17.59 9.64
C LEU A 90 6.20 18.68 8.63
N GLU A 91 6.99 19.74 8.54
CA GLU A 91 6.73 20.83 7.60
C GLU A 91 6.83 20.32 6.15
N PRO A 92 5.91 20.70 5.25
CA PRO A 92 5.98 20.31 3.85
C PRO A 92 7.32 20.65 3.21
N GLY A 93 7.96 19.66 2.59
CA GLY A 93 9.27 19.84 1.97
C GLY A 93 10.45 19.91 2.95
N ALA A 94 10.28 19.57 4.23
CA ALA A 94 11.39 19.54 5.19
C ALA A 94 12.57 18.65 4.78
N PHE A 95 12.34 17.70 3.85
CA PHE A 95 13.34 16.79 3.30
C PHE A 95 13.78 17.11 1.85
N LEU A 96 13.44 18.28 1.31
CA LEU A 96 13.75 18.63 -0.10
C LEU A 96 15.25 18.58 -0.43
N GLY A 97 16.12 18.79 0.55
CA GLY A 97 17.58 18.74 0.39
C GLY A 97 18.21 17.40 0.75
N GLN A 98 17.41 16.40 1.15
CA GLN A 98 17.88 15.14 1.78
C GLN A 98 17.92 14.00 0.76
N GLY A 99 18.41 14.29 -0.46
CA GLY A 99 18.43 13.35 -1.57
C GLY A 99 19.30 12.10 -1.34
N GLN A 100 20.26 12.15 -0.41
CA GLN A 100 21.15 11.03 -0.07
C GLN A 100 20.64 10.16 1.09
N LEU A 101 19.51 10.53 1.71
CA LEU A 101 19.01 9.83 2.88
C LEU A 101 18.58 8.42 2.49
N LEU A 102 19.11 7.41 3.18
CA LEU A 102 18.85 5.99 2.97
C LEU A 102 17.87 5.44 4.01
N GLU A 103 17.95 5.93 5.24
CA GLU A 103 17.14 5.44 6.35
C GLU A 103 16.63 6.58 7.22
N LEU A 104 15.32 6.54 7.47
CA LEU A 104 14.61 7.52 8.29
C LEU A 104 13.78 6.79 9.36
N ALA A 105 14.16 6.98 10.63
CA ALA A 105 13.43 6.41 11.76
C ALA A 105 12.57 7.47 12.44
N LEU A 106 11.24 7.33 12.32
CA LEU A 106 10.22 8.17 12.95
C LEU A 106 9.27 7.35 13.83
N ASN A 107 9.64 6.11 14.19
CA ASN A 107 8.81 5.25 15.02
C ASN A 107 8.67 5.78 16.46
N GLY A 108 7.54 5.48 17.11
CA GLY A 108 7.28 5.93 18.49
C GLY A 108 7.12 7.45 18.62
N ASN A 109 6.42 8.08 17.66
CA ASN A 109 6.12 9.52 17.65
C ASN A 109 4.60 9.75 17.69
N LEU A 110 4.15 10.99 17.46
CA LEU A 110 2.75 11.41 17.54
C LEU A 110 2.18 11.81 16.16
N ILE A 111 2.74 11.25 15.07
CA ILE A 111 2.34 11.61 13.71
C ILE A 111 0.95 11.05 13.43
N HIS A 112 -0.02 11.93 13.14
CA HIS A 112 -1.40 11.52 12.82
C HIS A 112 -1.73 11.60 11.31
N LEU A 113 -1.07 12.51 10.59
CA LEU A 113 -1.34 12.77 9.17
C LEU A 113 -0.09 12.48 8.34
N VAL A 114 -0.27 11.72 7.25
CA VAL A 114 0.73 11.48 6.21
C VAL A 114 0.23 12.01 4.86
N THR A 115 1.07 12.73 4.13
CA THR A 115 0.78 13.40 2.85
C THR A 115 2.01 13.30 1.95
N SER A 116 1.80 13.42 0.63
CA SER A 116 2.88 13.31 -0.37
C SER A 116 3.98 14.33 -0.23
N ASP A 117 3.67 15.54 0.24
CA ASP A 117 4.63 16.64 0.31
C ASP A 117 5.63 16.50 1.45
N MET A 118 5.30 15.70 2.48
CA MET A 118 6.19 15.52 3.63
C MET A 118 7.42 14.67 3.32
N PHE A 119 7.33 13.70 2.40
CA PHE A 119 8.46 12.83 2.06
C PHE A 119 9.14 13.22 0.73
N ARG A 120 8.79 14.38 0.18
CA ARG A 120 9.35 14.88 -1.07
C ARG A 120 10.84 15.22 -0.89
N GLY A 121 11.66 14.73 -1.82
CA GLY A 121 13.12 14.88 -1.80
C GLY A 121 13.88 13.62 -1.35
N LEU A 122 13.19 12.64 -0.77
CA LEU A 122 13.77 11.39 -0.27
C LEU A 122 13.92 10.30 -1.37
N GLU A 123 14.57 10.64 -2.48
CA GLU A 123 14.61 9.80 -3.70
C GLU A 123 15.44 8.51 -3.58
N HIS A 124 16.37 8.46 -2.61
CA HIS A 124 17.23 7.30 -2.35
C HIS A 124 16.85 6.53 -1.08
N LEU A 125 15.76 6.94 -0.41
CA LEU A 125 15.32 6.31 0.83
C LEU A 125 14.99 4.84 0.58
N ARG A 126 15.54 3.98 1.43
CA ARG A 126 15.38 2.51 1.40
C ARG A 126 14.50 2.04 2.54
N ILE A 127 14.63 2.62 3.73
CA ILE A 127 13.90 2.18 4.91
C ILE A 127 13.21 3.38 5.56
N LEU A 128 11.90 3.24 5.79
CA LEU A 128 11.09 4.24 6.48
C LEU A 128 10.34 3.58 7.64
N TYR A 129 10.68 4.00 8.86
CA TYR A 129 9.98 3.57 10.07
C TYR A 129 8.94 4.61 10.50
N LEU A 130 7.68 4.24 10.44
CA LEU A 130 6.53 5.01 10.95
C LEU A 130 5.74 4.22 12.00
N ALA A 131 6.27 3.10 12.48
CA ALA A 131 5.60 2.25 13.46
C ALA A 131 5.34 2.96 14.79
N GLY A 132 4.26 2.62 15.50
CA GLY A 132 3.97 3.23 16.81
C GLY A 132 3.67 4.74 16.74
N ASN A 133 2.96 5.17 15.69
CA ASN A 133 2.46 6.54 15.53
C ASN A 133 0.92 6.55 15.66
N GLN A 134 0.26 7.64 15.25
CA GLN A 134 -1.19 7.82 15.34
C GLN A 134 -1.84 7.97 13.96
N ILE A 135 -1.25 7.38 12.92
CA ILE A 135 -1.71 7.54 11.53
C ILE A 135 -3.07 6.88 11.39
N THR A 136 -4.08 7.63 10.92
CA THR A 136 -5.46 7.10 10.75
C THR A 136 -5.83 6.78 9.31
N ARG A 137 -5.25 7.48 8.34
CA ARG A 137 -5.56 7.30 6.91
C ARG A 137 -4.30 7.51 6.09
N VAL A 138 -4.15 6.68 5.06
CA VAL A 138 -3.09 6.84 4.05
C VAL A 138 -3.77 7.09 2.71
N GLN A 139 -3.62 8.30 2.20
CA GLN A 139 -4.28 8.78 0.98
C GLN A 139 -3.53 8.34 -0.27
N ASP A 140 -4.19 8.47 -1.43
CA ASP A 140 -3.58 8.17 -2.72
C ASP A 140 -2.28 8.94 -2.93
N HIS A 141 -1.25 8.25 -3.42
CA HIS A 141 0.06 8.82 -3.73
C HIS A 141 0.83 9.39 -2.51
N THR A 142 0.48 9.02 -1.28
CA THR A 142 1.16 9.50 -0.05
C THR A 142 2.67 9.27 -0.07
N PHE A 143 3.13 8.14 -0.61
CA PHE A 143 4.56 7.79 -0.68
C PHE A 143 5.15 7.99 -2.06
N ARG A 144 4.51 8.81 -2.90
CA ARG A 144 4.97 9.07 -4.26
C ARG A 144 6.33 9.77 -4.23
N GLY A 145 7.30 9.20 -4.97
CA GLY A 145 8.67 9.70 -5.03
C GLY A 145 9.68 8.83 -4.28
N LEU A 146 9.22 7.95 -3.38
CA LEU A 146 10.07 6.99 -2.67
C LEU A 146 10.33 5.73 -3.52
N GLN A 147 10.82 5.91 -4.75
CA GLN A 147 10.93 4.83 -5.75
C GLN A 147 11.92 3.73 -5.36
N ARG A 148 12.90 4.06 -4.50
CA ARG A 148 13.92 3.13 -3.99
C ARG A 148 13.58 2.52 -2.64
N LEU A 149 12.40 2.83 -2.09
CA LEU A 149 11.99 2.29 -0.80
C LEU A 149 11.87 0.77 -0.88
N GLN A 150 12.54 0.10 0.05
CA GLN A 150 12.60 -1.35 0.19
C GLN A 150 11.76 -1.81 1.38
N GLU A 151 11.72 -1.03 2.46
CA GLU A 151 10.96 -1.38 3.67
C GLU A 151 10.10 -0.21 4.15
N LEU A 152 8.82 -0.51 4.39
CA LEU A 152 7.86 0.41 4.96
C LEU A 152 7.19 -0.22 6.17
N HIS A 153 7.48 0.36 7.33
CA HIS A 153 6.98 -0.10 8.63
C HIS A 153 5.89 0.84 9.13
N LEU A 154 4.62 0.40 9.08
CA LEU A 154 3.43 1.15 9.48
C LEU A 154 2.65 0.45 10.62
N GLN A 155 3.23 -0.59 11.23
CA GLN A 155 2.60 -1.33 12.31
C GLN A 155 2.35 -0.48 13.55
N GLU A 156 1.40 -0.90 14.39
CA GLU A 156 1.08 -0.21 15.65
C GLU A 156 0.66 1.25 15.44
N ASN A 157 -0.15 1.48 14.40
CA ASN A 157 -0.82 2.75 14.13
C ASN A 157 -2.35 2.57 14.27
N SER A 158 -3.10 3.59 13.86
CA SER A 158 -4.56 3.59 13.89
C SER A 158 -5.17 3.59 12.49
N ILE A 159 -4.52 2.97 11.50
CA ILE A 159 -4.91 3.10 10.08
C ILE A 159 -6.25 2.40 9.87
N GLU A 160 -7.29 3.18 9.53
CA GLU A 160 -8.64 2.70 9.19
C GLU A 160 -8.82 2.49 7.68
N LEU A 161 -8.14 3.33 6.89
CA LEU A 161 -8.30 3.38 5.43
C LEU A 161 -6.93 3.51 4.76
N LEU A 162 -6.63 2.54 3.91
CA LEU A 162 -5.57 2.59 2.91
C LEU A 162 -6.22 2.80 1.54
N ALA A 163 -6.00 3.95 0.92
CA ALA A 163 -6.57 4.26 -0.39
C ALA A 163 -6.01 3.36 -1.51
N GLU A 164 -6.73 3.22 -2.63
CA GLU A 164 -6.37 2.26 -3.69
C GLU A 164 -5.03 2.56 -4.37
N GLN A 165 -4.63 3.84 -4.44
CA GLN A 165 -3.36 4.27 -5.04
C GLN A 165 -2.39 4.80 -3.98
N ALA A 166 -2.62 4.51 -2.71
CA ALA A 166 -1.80 5.00 -1.61
C ALA A 166 -0.32 4.61 -1.72
N LEU A 167 -0.07 3.39 -2.18
CA LEU A 167 1.26 2.80 -2.32
C LEU A 167 1.81 2.91 -3.76
N SER A 168 1.16 3.72 -4.60
CA SER A 168 1.59 3.91 -5.98
C SER A 168 2.95 4.62 -6.05
N GLY A 169 3.87 4.04 -6.83
CA GLY A 169 5.26 4.50 -6.96
C GLY A 169 6.28 3.73 -6.12
N LEU A 170 5.85 2.80 -5.25
CA LEU A 170 6.72 1.97 -4.41
C LEU A 170 7.14 0.65 -5.12
N SER A 171 7.70 0.75 -6.32
CA SER A 171 8.04 -0.44 -7.14
C SER A 171 9.15 -1.32 -6.58
N SER A 172 10.02 -0.76 -5.73
CA SER A 172 11.17 -1.47 -5.13
C SER A 172 10.86 -2.06 -3.74
N LEU A 173 9.63 -1.90 -3.25
CA LEU A 173 9.26 -2.28 -1.89
C LEU A 173 9.26 -3.79 -1.75
N ALA A 174 10.11 -4.30 -0.84
CA ALA A 174 10.26 -5.71 -0.52
C ALA A 174 9.48 -6.08 0.75
N LEU A 175 9.36 -5.18 1.73
CA LEU A 175 8.63 -5.42 2.97
C LEU A 175 7.61 -4.31 3.22
N LEU A 176 6.37 -4.73 3.48
CA LEU A 176 5.29 -3.87 3.96
C LEU A 176 4.70 -4.44 5.24
N ASP A 177 4.79 -3.67 6.33
CA ASP A 177 4.17 -4.03 7.61
C ASP A 177 3.01 -3.09 7.95
N LEU A 178 1.79 -3.63 7.87
CA LEU A 178 0.51 -3.00 8.22
C LEU A 178 -0.14 -3.72 9.42
N SER A 179 0.61 -4.56 10.14
CA SER A 179 0.06 -5.29 11.29
C SER A 179 -0.37 -4.34 12.41
N ARG A 180 -1.27 -4.80 13.30
CA ARG A 180 -1.68 -4.02 14.49
C ARG A 180 -2.22 -2.62 14.14
N ASN A 181 -3.16 -2.59 13.19
CA ASN A 181 -3.85 -1.39 12.74
C ASN A 181 -5.37 -1.59 12.83
N HIS A 182 -6.16 -0.66 12.27
CA HIS A 182 -7.62 -0.69 12.32
C HIS A 182 -8.25 -0.94 10.94
N LEU A 183 -7.52 -1.61 10.03
CA LEU A 183 -7.98 -1.90 8.69
C LEU A 183 -9.14 -2.91 8.74
N ARG A 184 -10.26 -2.56 8.10
CA ARG A 184 -11.40 -3.47 7.93
C ARG A 184 -11.38 -4.18 6.58
N THR A 185 -10.74 -3.60 5.58
CA THR A 185 -10.64 -4.16 4.23
C THR A 185 -9.34 -3.70 3.58
N LEU A 186 -8.92 -4.40 2.53
CA LEU A 186 -7.77 -4.09 1.71
C LEU A 186 -8.17 -4.28 0.25
N GLY A 187 -7.87 -3.33 -0.63
CA GLY A 187 -8.17 -3.44 -2.05
C GLY A 187 -7.08 -4.19 -2.81
N ALA A 188 -7.45 -5.01 -3.81
CA ALA A 188 -6.48 -5.68 -4.69
C ALA A 188 -5.59 -4.66 -5.43
N SER A 189 -6.19 -3.53 -5.83
CA SER A 189 -5.50 -2.41 -6.46
C SER A 189 -4.39 -1.82 -5.60
N SER A 190 -4.51 -1.85 -4.27
CA SER A 190 -3.54 -1.25 -3.35
C SER A 190 -2.19 -1.99 -3.34
N LEU A 191 -2.20 -3.31 -3.57
CA LEU A 191 -0.97 -4.12 -3.61
C LEU A 191 -0.40 -4.29 -5.02
N LYS A 192 -1.21 -4.09 -6.06
CA LYS A 192 -0.80 -4.25 -7.46
C LYS A 192 0.47 -3.47 -7.87
N PRO A 193 0.75 -2.26 -7.36
CA PRO A 193 1.98 -1.52 -7.68
C PRO A 193 3.27 -2.15 -7.12
N LEU A 194 3.15 -3.02 -6.10
CA LEU A 194 4.27 -3.53 -5.31
C LEU A 194 4.89 -4.78 -5.97
N VAL A 195 5.48 -4.61 -7.15
CA VAL A 195 5.98 -5.71 -7.98
C VAL A 195 7.16 -6.48 -7.35
N SER A 196 7.89 -5.87 -6.43
CA SER A 196 9.06 -6.45 -5.76
C SER A 196 8.75 -6.99 -4.36
N LEU A 197 7.48 -7.02 -3.95
CA LEU A 197 7.08 -7.38 -2.59
C LEU A 197 7.47 -8.83 -2.27
N GLN A 198 8.09 -9.02 -1.12
CA GLN A 198 8.57 -10.31 -0.61
C GLN A 198 7.94 -10.66 0.75
N VAL A 199 7.63 -9.65 1.56
CA VAL A 199 7.04 -9.83 2.89
C VAL A 199 5.87 -8.88 3.04
N LEU A 200 4.70 -9.42 3.37
CA LEU A 200 3.51 -8.65 3.69
C LEU A 200 3.02 -9.04 5.07
N ARG A 201 2.94 -8.08 6.00
CA ARG A 201 2.35 -8.30 7.33
C ARG A 201 1.08 -7.50 7.47
N VAL A 202 -0.03 -8.21 7.66
CA VAL A 202 -1.40 -7.65 7.71
C VAL A 202 -2.22 -8.26 8.85
N THR A 203 -1.56 -8.94 9.79
CA THR A 203 -2.20 -9.58 10.95
C THR A 203 -2.65 -8.55 11.98
N GLU A 204 -3.47 -8.96 12.96
CA GLU A 204 -3.91 -8.08 14.07
C GLU A 204 -4.64 -6.82 13.58
N ASN A 205 -5.50 -6.96 12.57
CA ASN A 205 -6.42 -5.93 12.10
C ASN A 205 -7.87 -6.43 12.21
N PRO A 206 -8.87 -5.54 12.43
CA PRO A 206 -10.28 -5.91 12.55
C PRO A 206 -10.93 -6.21 11.19
N TRP A 207 -10.45 -7.26 10.52
CA TRP A 207 -10.87 -7.61 9.17
C TRP A 207 -12.37 -7.89 9.06
N ARG A 208 -13.02 -7.25 8.08
CA ARG A 208 -14.38 -7.56 7.66
C ARG A 208 -14.35 -8.61 6.56
N CYS A 209 -14.69 -9.83 6.92
CA CYS A 209 -14.78 -10.98 6.04
C CYS A 209 -16.11 -10.98 5.28
N ASP A 210 -16.20 -10.08 4.30
CA ASP A 210 -17.29 -9.97 3.33
C ASP A 210 -16.77 -10.22 1.90
N CYS A 211 -17.62 -9.95 0.89
CA CYS A 211 -17.23 -10.16 -0.51
C CYS A 211 -16.04 -9.28 -0.94
N ALA A 212 -15.85 -8.10 -0.33
CA ALA A 212 -14.81 -7.16 -0.70
C ALA A 212 -13.42 -7.68 -0.32
N LEU A 213 -13.32 -8.40 0.80
CA LEU A 213 -12.09 -9.06 1.24
C LEU A 213 -11.89 -10.44 0.57
N GLY A 214 -12.85 -10.89 -0.24
CA GLY A 214 -12.83 -12.19 -0.90
C GLY A 214 -11.60 -12.43 -1.77
N TRP A 215 -11.11 -11.39 -2.46
CA TRP A 215 -9.90 -11.49 -3.26
C TRP A 215 -8.66 -11.78 -2.41
N LEU A 216 -8.57 -11.22 -1.20
CA LEU A 216 -7.42 -11.41 -0.32
C LEU A 216 -7.38 -12.86 0.15
N ARG A 217 -8.54 -13.42 0.48
CA ARG A 217 -8.69 -14.84 0.83
C ARG A 217 -8.20 -15.75 -0.29
N THR A 218 -8.61 -15.51 -1.55
CA THR A 218 -8.15 -16.31 -2.70
C THR A 218 -6.66 -16.09 -2.98
N TRP A 219 -6.19 -14.85 -2.89
CA TRP A 219 -4.79 -14.51 -3.12
C TRP A 219 -3.88 -15.18 -2.09
N ILE A 220 -4.23 -15.21 -0.80
CA ILE A 220 -3.46 -15.92 0.23
C ILE A 220 -3.36 -17.41 -0.05
N SER A 221 -4.45 -18.03 -0.53
CA SER A 221 -4.46 -19.47 -0.84
C SER A 221 -3.63 -19.85 -2.05
N GLU A 222 -3.34 -18.91 -2.95
CA GLU A 222 -2.65 -19.16 -4.22
C GLU A 222 -1.26 -18.49 -4.24
N ASP A 223 -1.20 -17.21 -4.60
CA ASP A 223 0.06 -16.47 -4.80
C ASP A 223 0.73 -16.03 -3.48
N GLY A 224 -0.08 -15.76 -2.46
CA GLY A 224 0.35 -15.19 -1.18
C GLY A 224 1.15 -16.14 -0.30
N GLN A 225 1.22 -17.43 -0.65
CA GLN A 225 2.03 -18.43 0.08
C GLN A 225 3.52 -18.09 0.11
N ARG A 226 4.00 -17.30 -0.87
CA ARG A 226 5.39 -16.81 -0.91
C ARG A 226 5.65 -15.64 0.04
N LEU A 227 4.61 -14.89 0.39
CA LEU A 227 4.72 -13.61 1.10
C LEU A 227 4.27 -13.67 2.56
N LEU A 228 3.44 -14.65 2.88
CA LEU A 228 2.88 -14.90 4.21
C LEU A 228 3.24 -16.32 4.65
N SER A 229 3.96 -16.43 5.77
CA SER A 229 4.24 -17.73 6.38
C SER A 229 2.94 -18.43 6.81
N SER A 230 2.95 -19.76 6.90
CA SER A 230 1.78 -20.53 7.37
C SER A 230 1.32 -20.13 8.78
N ALA A 231 2.23 -19.61 9.62
CA ALA A 231 1.89 -19.08 10.93
C ALA A 231 1.15 -17.73 10.83
N GLU A 232 1.56 -16.84 9.92
CA GLU A 232 0.88 -15.55 9.70
C GLU A 232 -0.49 -15.72 9.07
N GLN A 233 -0.64 -16.66 8.13
CA GLN A 233 -1.93 -16.98 7.53
C GLN A 233 -2.98 -17.37 8.57
N ARG A 234 -2.60 -18.15 9.60
CA ARG A 234 -3.50 -18.53 10.71
C ARG A 234 -3.82 -17.38 11.65
N ARG A 235 -3.03 -16.29 11.65
CA ARG A 235 -3.25 -15.10 12.50
C ARG A 235 -4.10 -14.03 11.82
N LEU A 236 -4.53 -14.25 10.57
CA LEU A 236 -5.40 -13.32 9.86
C LEU A 236 -6.87 -13.64 10.18
N MET A 237 -7.33 -13.09 11.30
CA MET A 237 -8.63 -13.39 11.90
C MET A 237 -9.70 -12.39 11.45
N CYS A 238 -10.89 -12.90 11.19
CA CYS A 238 -12.08 -12.09 10.94
C CYS A 238 -12.59 -11.45 12.24
N SER A 239 -12.97 -10.17 12.18
CA SER A 239 -13.66 -9.47 13.26
C SER A 239 -15.13 -9.19 12.93
N GLU A 240 -15.43 -8.96 11.65
CA GLU A 240 -16.79 -8.78 11.14
C GLU A 240 -17.02 -9.75 9.97
N PRO A 241 -18.27 -10.19 9.71
CA PRO A 241 -19.45 -10.05 10.57
C PRO A 241 -19.35 -10.97 11.81
N PRO A 242 -20.19 -10.76 12.86
CA PRO A 242 -20.13 -11.56 14.10
C PRO A 242 -20.17 -13.09 13.88
N ARG A 243 -20.92 -13.56 12.88
CA ARG A 243 -21.00 -14.98 12.49
C ARG A 243 -19.67 -15.59 12.02
N LEU A 244 -18.72 -14.78 11.56
CA LEU A 244 -17.39 -15.21 11.13
C LEU A 244 -16.29 -14.72 12.08
N SER A 245 -16.66 -14.05 13.18
CA SER A 245 -15.68 -13.51 14.13
C SER A 245 -14.79 -14.63 14.68
N HIS A 246 -13.51 -14.31 14.86
CA HIS A 246 -12.48 -15.23 15.35
C HIS A 246 -12.21 -16.46 14.47
N LEU A 247 -12.70 -16.50 13.23
CA LEU A 247 -12.27 -17.48 12.24
C LEU A 247 -11.09 -16.93 11.44
N SER A 248 -10.15 -17.79 11.07
CA SER A 248 -9.10 -17.43 10.12
C SER A 248 -9.70 -17.22 8.73
N LEU A 249 -9.30 -16.15 8.03
CA LEU A 249 -9.82 -15.81 6.70
C LEU A 249 -9.66 -16.97 5.69
N VAL A 250 -8.57 -17.73 5.78
CA VAL A 250 -8.28 -18.86 4.87
C VAL A 250 -9.25 -20.02 5.10
N GLU A 251 -9.71 -20.21 6.33
CA GLU A 251 -10.65 -21.27 6.72
C GLU A 251 -12.10 -20.91 6.37
N VAL A 252 -12.41 -19.62 6.16
CA VAL A 252 -13.74 -19.18 5.75
C VAL A 252 -14.05 -19.69 4.33
N PRO A 253 -15.20 -20.40 4.14
CA PRO A 253 -15.63 -20.81 2.80
C PRO A 253 -15.91 -19.59 1.91
N PRO A 254 -15.54 -19.59 0.62
CA PRO A 254 -15.68 -18.42 -0.23
C PRO A 254 -17.15 -17.99 -0.38
N ASN A 255 -18.09 -18.93 -0.37
CA ASN A 255 -19.54 -18.64 -0.44
C ASN A 255 -20.09 -17.94 0.82
N SER A 256 -19.32 -17.91 1.92
CA SER A 256 -19.70 -17.20 3.15
C SER A 256 -19.34 -15.72 3.13
N LEU A 257 -18.47 -15.31 2.21
CA LEU A 257 -18.01 -13.93 2.01
C LEU A 257 -19.02 -13.18 1.14
N VAL A 258 -20.07 -12.65 1.77
CA VAL A 258 -21.25 -12.09 1.09
C VAL A 258 -21.33 -10.58 1.31
N CYS A 259 -21.72 -9.86 0.26
CA CYS A 259 -22.21 -8.48 0.36
C CYS A 259 -23.67 -8.40 -0.09
N ILE A 260 -24.40 -7.45 0.50
CA ILE A 260 -25.78 -7.15 0.17
C ILE A 260 -25.78 -5.77 -0.51
N PRO A 261 -26.17 -5.67 -1.79
CA PRO A 261 -26.24 -4.40 -2.51
C PRO A 261 -27.10 -3.36 -1.78
N PRO A 262 -26.81 -2.06 -1.94
CA PRO A 262 -27.55 -1.02 -1.26
C PRO A 262 -28.98 -0.92 -1.80
N VAL A 263 -29.92 -0.58 -0.92
CA VAL A 263 -31.29 -0.19 -1.23
C VAL A 263 -31.49 1.20 -0.67
N VAL A 264 -32.02 2.12 -1.48
CA VAL A 264 -32.13 3.54 -1.15
C VAL A 264 -33.59 3.97 -1.08
N GLN A 265 -33.93 4.72 -0.05
CA GLN A 265 -35.25 5.29 0.18
C GLN A 265 -35.12 6.79 0.54
N LEU A 266 -35.99 7.62 -0.03
CA LEU A 266 -36.03 9.05 0.25
C LEU A 266 -37.12 9.38 1.27
N GLU A 267 -36.79 10.22 2.24
CA GLU A 267 -37.74 10.75 3.22
C GLU A 267 -37.60 12.28 3.34
N PRO A 268 -38.64 13.07 2.99
CA PRO A 268 -39.93 12.67 2.43
C PRO A 268 -39.85 12.27 0.95
N SER A 269 -40.78 11.44 0.49
CA SER A 269 -40.90 11.03 -0.92
C SER A 269 -41.52 12.11 -1.83
N HIS A 270 -42.26 13.07 -1.27
CA HIS A 270 -42.90 14.18 -1.99
C HIS A 270 -42.12 15.49 -1.81
N LEU A 271 -41.60 16.05 -2.91
CA LEU A 271 -40.51 17.05 -2.87
C LEU A 271 -40.91 18.36 -3.57
N THR A 272 -42.03 18.92 -3.13
CA THR A 272 -42.55 20.23 -3.55
C THR A 272 -42.39 21.24 -2.42
N VAL A 273 -41.75 22.38 -2.68
CA VAL A 273 -41.40 23.39 -1.65
C VAL A 273 -41.79 24.77 -2.12
N ARG A 274 -42.26 25.66 -1.23
CA ARG A 274 -42.60 27.03 -1.62
C ARG A 274 -41.35 27.92 -1.63
N LEU A 275 -41.42 29.05 -2.34
CA LEU A 275 -40.37 30.06 -2.29
C LEU A 275 -40.11 30.52 -0.85
N GLY A 276 -38.84 30.56 -0.46
CA GLY A 276 -38.40 31.00 0.86
C GLY A 276 -38.47 29.93 1.97
N GLU A 277 -39.11 28.78 1.74
CA GLU A 277 -39.12 27.68 2.70
C GLU A 277 -37.77 26.94 2.74
N SER A 278 -37.59 26.09 3.76
CA SER A 278 -36.42 25.21 3.86
C SER A 278 -36.84 23.75 3.66
N LEU A 279 -36.03 22.99 2.92
CA LEU A 279 -36.24 21.57 2.63
C LEU A 279 -35.14 20.73 3.28
N ARG A 280 -35.54 19.64 3.91
CA ARG A 280 -34.64 18.58 4.38
C ARG A 280 -35.06 17.28 3.72
N VAL A 281 -34.14 16.65 2.97
CA VAL A 281 -34.35 15.33 2.38
C VAL A 281 -33.32 14.38 2.96
N SER A 282 -33.79 13.32 3.60
CA SER A 282 -32.94 12.22 4.07
C SER A 282 -32.88 11.15 2.99
N CYS A 283 -31.67 10.67 2.71
CA CYS A 283 -31.46 9.49 1.89
C CYS A 283 -31.05 8.34 2.79
N GLN A 284 -32.00 7.45 3.07
CA GLN A 284 -31.78 6.26 3.88
C GLN A 284 -31.31 5.14 2.97
N ALA A 285 -30.10 4.63 3.23
CA ALA A 285 -29.53 3.52 2.49
C ALA A 285 -29.31 2.33 3.42
N SER A 286 -29.79 1.16 3.03
CA SER A 286 -29.57 -0.11 3.73
C SER A 286 -28.74 -1.05 2.85
N GLY A 287 -27.84 -1.84 3.44
CA GLY A 287 -27.02 -2.80 2.72
C GLY A 287 -25.91 -3.35 3.62
N TYR A 288 -25.13 -4.30 3.12
CA TYR A 288 -23.97 -4.83 3.84
C TYR A 288 -22.75 -4.94 2.90
N PRO A 289 -21.59 -4.38 3.28
CA PRO A 289 -21.39 -3.47 4.42
C PRO A 289 -22.22 -2.18 4.30
N GLN A 290 -22.31 -1.44 5.40
CA GLN A 290 -23.09 -0.19 5.46
C GLN A 290 -22.68 0.75 4.32
N PRO A 291 -23.63 1.12 3.43
CA PRO A 291 -23.30 1.86 2.23
C PRO A 291 -22.98 3.33 2.50
N GLN A 292 -22.07 3.88 1.70
CA GLN A 292 -21.72 5.30 1.72
C GLN A 292 -22.68 6.08 0.82
N VAL A 293 -23.29 7.13 1.36
CA VAL A 293 -24.31 7.95 0.69
C VAL A 293 -23.70 9.26 0.18
N THR A 294 -23.98 9.60 -1.08
CA THR A 294 -23.55 10.84 -1.73
C THR A 294 -24.71 11.47 -2.49
N TRP A 295 -24.91 12.78 -2.34
CA TRP A 295 -25.87 13.56 -3.10
C TRP A 295 -25.22 14.20 -4.32
N LYS A 296 -25.96 14.35 -5.41
CA LYS A 296 -25.51 15.05 -6.63
C LYS A 296 -26.58 16.02 -7.12
N LYS A 297 -26.17 17.25 -7.45
CA LYS A 297 -27.00 18.26 -8.14
C LYS A 297 -26.17 18.88 -9.26
N ALA A 298 -26.61 18.79 -10.51
CA ALA A 298 -25.96 19.40 -11.68
C ALA A 298 -24.42 19.30 -11.64
N SER A 299 -23.89 18.08 -11.80
CA SER A 299 -22.46 17.68 -11.76
C SER A 299 -21.68 18.01 -10.47
N HIS A 300 -22.28 18.64 -9.45
CA HIS A 300 -21.65 18.88 -8.16
C HIS A 300 -22.06 17.81 -7.13
N ALA A 301 -21.07 17.15 -6.53
CA ALA A 301 -21.27 16.17 -5.47
C ALA A 301 -21.33 16.87 -4.10
N ILE A 302 -22.32 16.50 -3.29
CA ILE A 302 -22.50 16.92 -1.90
C ILE A 302 -22.39 15.64 -1.06
N HIS A 303 -21.34 15.55 -0.24
CA HIS A 303 -21.14 14.39 0.63
C HIS A 303 -22.05 14.44 1.86
N GLY A 304 -22.65 13.29 2.23
CA GLY A 304 -23.48 13.15 3.42
C GLY A 304 -24.84 12.50 3.15
N GLY A 305 -25.50 11.99 4.19
CA GLY A 305 -26.80 11.32 4.08
C GLY A 305 -28.03 12.25 4.00
N MET A 306 -27.85 13.55 4.22
CA MET A 306 -28.95 14.53 4.24
C MET A 306 -28.66 15.70 3.29
N LEU A 307 -29.66 16.05 2.49
CA LEU A 307 -29.68 17.28 1.71
C LEU A 307 -30.46 18.34 2.50
N PHE A 308 -29.82 19.48 2.74
CA PHE A 308 -30.44 20.63 3.40
C PHE A 308 -30.39 21.85 2.48
N LEU A 309 -31.56 22.37 2.12
CA LEU A 309 -31.72 23.60 1.35
C LEU A 309 -32.47 24.61 2.22
N SER A 310 -31.87 25.77 2.49
CA SER A 310 -32.51 26.86 3.22
C SER A 310 -32.86 28.01 2.28
N ASN A 311 -33.95 28.72 2.54
CA ASN A 311 -34.43 29.85 1.73
C ASN A 311 -34.51 29.49 0.23
N VAL A 312 -35.41 28.55 -0.11
CA VAL A 312 -35.48 27.95 -1.45
C VAL A 312 -35.85 28.99 -2.52
N THR A 313 -35.02 29.09 -3.57
CA THR A 313 -35.22 29.95 -4.75
C THR A 313 -35.47 29.11 -6.00
N VAL A 314 -35.87 29.75 -7.10
CA VAL A 314 -36.05 29.07 -8.40
C VAL A 314 -34.76 28.40 -8.90
N ALA A 315 -33.58 28.92 -8.52
CA ALA A 315 -32.29 28.30 -8.85
C ALA A 315 -32.03 26.96 -8.12
N HIS A 316 -32.80 26.66 -7.07
CA HIS A 316 -32.76 25.36 -6.42
C HIS A 316 -33.57 24.29 -7.16
N ALA A 317 -34.52 24.69 -8.01
CA ALA A 317 -35.28 23.75 -8.82
C ALA A 317 -34.34 22.93 -9.73
N GLY A 318 -34.68 21.66 -9.95
CA GLY A 318 -33.90 20.78 -10.81
C GLY A 318 -33.84 19.35 -10.30
N ARG A 319 -33.00 18.55 -10.96
CA ARG A 319 -32.81 17.12 -10.66
C ARG A 319 -31.74 16.93 -9.60
N TYR A 320 -32.10 16.21 -8.54
CA TYR A 320 -31.20 15.73 -7.50
C TYR A 320 -31.09 14.21 -7.61
N GLU A 321 -29.91 13.68 -7.35
CA GLU A 321 -29.65 12.24 -7.30
C GLU A 321 -29.03 11.90 -5.94
N CYS A 322 -29.62 10.96 -5.23
CA CYS A 322 -28.95 10.27 -4.14
C CYS A 322 -28.34 8.97 -4.67
N GLU A 323 -27.05 8.78 -4.43
CA GLU A 323 -26.30 7.58 -4.75
C GLU A 323 -25.80 6.94 -3.45
N ALA A 324 -26.06 5.65 -3.27
CA ALA A 324 -25.49 4.85 -2.21
C ALA A 324 -24.61 3.73 -2.80
N TRP A 325 -23.42 3.57 -2.25
CA TRP A 325 -22.41 2.62 -2.74
C TRP A 325 -21.91 1.71 -1.62
N ASN A 326 -21.78 0.41 -1.92
CA ASN A 326 -20.96 -0.52 -1.15
C ASN A 326 -20.31 -1.54 -2.11
N PRO A 327 -19.42 -2.43 -1.64
CA PRO A 327 -18.81 -3.46 -2.48
C PRO A 327 -19.78 -4.44 -3.14
N GLY A 328 -21.02 -4.55 -2.65
CA GLY A 328 -22.08 -5.34 -3.28
C GLY A 328 -22.73 -4.65 -4.48
N GLY A 329 -22.59 -3.33 -4.63
CA GLY A 329 -23.11 -2.60 -5.78
C GLY A 329 -23.48 -1.15 -5.47
N VAL A 330 -24.25 -0.55 -6.38
CA VAL A 330 -24.65 0.85 -6.32
C VAL A 330 -26.15 0.96 -6.50
N ALA A 331 -26.79 1.83 -5.72
CA ALA A 331 -28.20 2.18 -5.87
C ALA A 331 -28.34 3.69 -5.99
N ARG A 332 -29.21 4.12 -6.91
CA ARG A 332 -29.46 5.53 -7.20
C ARG A 332 -30.96 5.80 -7.12
N VAL A 333 -31.31 6.92 -6.51
CA VAL A 333 -32.68 7.46 -6.56
C VAL A 333 -32.60 8.91 -6.98
N THR A 334 -33.37 9.26 -8.01
CA THR A 334 -33.46 10.64 -8.50
C THR A 334 -34.79 11.25 -8.10
N PHE A 335 -34.77 12.55 -7.82
CA PHE A 335 -35.99 13.32 -7.62
C PHE A 335 -35.87 14.70 -8.28
N HIS A 336 -37.02 15.28 -8.64
CA HIS A 336 -37.09 16.63 -9.17
C HIS A 336 -37.69 17.57 -8.12
N LEU A 337 -36.93 18.60 -7.75
CA LEU A 337 -37.41 19.64 -6.85
C LEU A 337 -38.23 20.65 -7.64
N ALA A 338 -39.53 20.71 -7.35
CA ALA A 338 -40.42 21.74 -7.88
C ALA A 338 -40.61 22.86 -6.84
N VAL A 339 -40.40 24.10 -7.27
CA VAL A 339 -40.57 25.30 -6.42
C VAL A 339 -41.90 25.96 -6.75
N ASN A 340 -42.83 25.99 -5.80
CA ASN A 340 -44.17 26.55 -6.00
C ASN A 340 -44.17 28.06 -5.76
N MET A 341 -44.60 28.81 -6.78
CA MET A 341 -44.72 30.27 -6.79
C MET A 341 -46.16 30.67 -6.49
N SER A 342 -46.67 30.31 -5.30
CA SER A 342 -47.98 30.76 -4.83
C SER A 342 -47.86 31.43 -3.47
N SER A 343 -47.69 32.76 -3.50
CA SER A 343 -48.26 33.65 -2.49
C SER A 343 -49.57 34.22 -3.04
N SER A 344 -50.64 33.96 -2.32
CA SER A 344 -51.97 34.52 -2.56
C SER A 344 -52.04 36.00 -2.21
N SER A 345 -52.39 36.88 -3.17
CA SER A 345 -53.41 37.94 -3.01
C SER A 345 -53.56 38.85 -4.26
N TYR A 346 -54.75 38.78 -4.86
CA TYR A 346 -55.51 39.75 -5.67
C TYR A 346 -54.90 41.12 -6.03
N SER A 347 -54.94 41.46 -7.33
CA SER A 347 -55.84 42.51 -7.85
C SER A 347 -55.96 42.43 -9.37
N SER A 348 -57.18 42.17 -9.84
CA SER A 348 -57.61 42.30 -11.23
C SER A 348 -57.56 43.75 -11.69
N GLN A 349 -57.09 44.02 -12.92
CA GLN A 349 -57.90 44.54 -14.03
C GLN A 349 -57.04 44.99 -15.24
N PHE A 350 -57.69 44.92 -16.41
CA PHE A 350 -57.40 45.53 -17.71
C PHE A 350 -56.51 44.80 -18.72
N TRP A 351 -57.22 44.11 -19.63
CA TRP A 351 -56.84 43.85 -21.03
C TRP A 351 -56.93 45.15 -21.86
N PRO A 352 -56.26 45.23 -23.04
CA PRO A 352 -56.92 44.71 -24.25
C PRO A 352 -56.05 43.82 -25.16
N ARG A 353 -56.79 42.89 -25.79
CA ARG A 353 -56.54 42.07 -26.98
C ARG A 353 -55.43 42.49 -27.95
N LEU A 354 -54.71 41.50 -28.46
CA LEU A 354 -54.64 41.27 -29.91
C LEU A 354 -54.46 39.78 -30.26
N ASN A 355 -54.88 39.47 -31.49
CA ASN A 355 -55.27 38.20 -32.07
C ASN A 355 -54.16 37.15 -32.24
N THR A 356 -54.55 35.91 -31.96
CA THR A 356 -54.34 34.68 -32.75
C THR A 356 -53.16 34.60 -33.72
N HIS A 357 -52.23 33.69 -33.45
CA HIS A 357 -51.96 32.56 -34.34
C HIS A 357 -51.25 31.43 -33.57
N SER A 358 -51.94 30.30 -33.49
CA SER A 358 -51.46 28.98 -33.11
C SER A 358 -50.53 28.41 -34.19
N TYR A 359 -49.35 27.91 -33.81
CA TYR A 359 -48.74 26.66 -34.31
C TYR A 359 -47.62 26.23 -33.34
N GLU A 360 -47.61 24.95 -32.99
CA GLU A 360 -46.65 24.25 -32.11
C GLU A 360 -45.20 24.31 -32.62
N PRO A 361 -44.18 24.23 -31.74
CA PRO A 361 -42.90 23.65 -32.11
C PRO A 361 -42.91 22.13 -31.84
N LEU A 362 -42.62 21.42 -32.93
CA LEU A 362 -42.34 20.00 -33.01
C LEU A 362 -41.16 19.58 -32.14
N TYR A 363 -41.27 18.34 -31.68
CA TYR A 363 -40.24 17.45 -31.16
C TYR A 363 -38.97 17.46 -32.03
N GLU A 364 -37.82 17.83 -31.48
CA GLU A 364 -36.51 17.48 -32.05
C GLU A 364 -36.27 15.98 -31.81
N GLN A 365 -36.56 15.20 -32.83
CA GLN A 365 -36.10 13.83 -32.95
C GLN A 365 -34.73 13.86 -33.62
N ASP A 366 -33.67 13.83 -32.81
CA ASP A 366 -32.30 13.64 -33.29
C ASP A 366 -32.19 12.27 -33.98
N SER A 367 -32.13 12.34 -35.31
CA SER A 367 -31.81 11.25 -36.23
C SER A 367 -30.34 10.87 -36.08
N MET A 368 -30.05 9.62 -35.75
CA MET A 368 -28.71 9.04 -35.90
C MET A 368 -28.48 8.63 -37.36
N ASP A 369 -28.06 9.58 -38.19
CA ASP A 369 -27.51 9.28 -39.52
C ASP A 369 -26.01 9.01 -39.42
N PHE A 370 -25.62 7.76 -39.65
CA PHE A 370 -24.23 7.34 -39.82
C PHE A 370 -23.70 7.92 -41.13
N ASN A 371 -23.00 9.06 -41.06
CA ASN A 371 -22.14 9.52 -42.13
C ASN A 371 -20.99 8.51 -42.29
N ALA A 372 -21.07 7.71 -43.36
CA ALA A 372 -20.01 6.82 -43.79
C ALA A 372 -18.73 7.62 -44.01
N LEU A 373 -17.67 7.23 -43.30
CA LEU A 373 -16.30 7.74 -43.47
C LEU A 373 -15.94 7.77 -44.95
N GLY A 374 -15.41 8.90 -45.43
CA GLY A 374 -14.98 9.04 -46.82
C GLY A 374 -13.96 7.96 -47.20
N PRO A 375 -13.86 7.59 -48.50
CA PRO A 375 -13.01 6.48 -48.95
C PRO A 375 -11.54 6.65 -48.57
N ALA A 376 -11.05 7.89 -48.43
CA ALA A 376 -9.70 8.20 -47.97
C ALA A 376 -9.46 7.91 -46.47
N THR A 377 -10.49 8.05 -45.63
CA THR A 377 -10.39 7.73 -44.19
C THR A 377 -10.52 6.23 -43.92
N GLN A 378 -11.30 5.51 -44.73
CA GLN A 378 -11.38 4.05 -44.62
C GLN A 378 -10.08 3.35 -45.03
N THR A 379 -9.38 3.85 -46.07
CA THR A 379 -8.08 3.30 -46.47
C THR A 379 -7.00 3.57 -45.42
N ALA A 380 -7.00 4.74 -44.78
CA ALA A 380 -6.07 5.04 -43.69
C ALA A 380 -6.28 4.12 -42.47
N ILE A 381 -7.54 3.87 -42.10
CA ILE A 381 -7.88 2.94 -41.00
C ILE A 381 -7.48 1.50 -41.36
N ALA A 382 -7.74 1.05 -42.59
CA ALA A 382 -7.37 -0.28 -43.04
C ALA A 382 -5.84 -0.50 -43.07
N VAL A 383 -5.08 0.52 -43.51
CA VAL A 383 -3.60 0.48 -43.47
C VAL A 383 -3.10 0.46 -42.03
N GLY A 384 -3.71 1.24 -41.12
CA GLY A 384 -3.36 1.24 -39.70
C GLY A 384 -3.60 -0.12 -39.03
N ILE A 385 -4.75 -0.75 -39.28
CA ILE A 385 -5.07 -2.09 -38.75
C ILE A 385 -4.10 -3.14 -39.33
N SER A 386 -3.75 -3.03 -40.61
CA SER A 386 -2.80 -3.94 -41.27
C SER A 386 -1.39 -3.81 -40.67
N LEU A 387 -0.96 -2.59 -40.35
CA LEU A 387 0.33 -2.35 -39.71
C LEU A 387 0.37 -2.92 -38.28
N LEU A 388 -0.72 -2.73 -37.51
CA LEU A 388 -0.85 -3.26 -36.16
C LEU A 388 -0.92 -4.80 -36.13
N ALA A 389 -1.56 -5.41 -37.13
CA ALA A 389 -1.56 -6.87 -37.26
C ALA A 389 -0.15 -7.40 -37.59
N LEU A 390 0.60 -6.71 -38.45
CA LEU A 390 1.96 -7.10 -38.81
C LEU A 390 2.93 -6.97 -37.62
N THR A 391 2.81 -5.92 -36.81
CA THR A 391 3.63 -5.76 -35.60
C THR A 391 3.30 -6.83 -34.56
N ALA A 392 2.03 -7.21 -34.40
CA ALA A 392 1.62 -8.28 -33.50
C ALA A 392 2.19 -9.66 -33.94
N VAL A 393 2.19 -9.96 -35.24
CA VAL A 393 2.76 -11.21 -35.77
C VAL A 393 4.28 -11.25 -35.58
N LEU A 394 4.99 -10.13 -35.80
CA LEU A 394 6.43 -10.07 -35.56
C LEU A 394 6.79 -10.28 -34.08
N LEU A 395 6.00 -9.73 -33.15
CA LEU A 395 6.20 -9.96 -31.72
C LEU A 395 5.98 -11.43 -31.33
N LEU A 396 4.95 -12.09 -31.90
CA LEU A 396 4.72 -13.52 -31.68
C LEU A 396 5.87 -14.37 -32.23
N ILE A 397 6.43 -14.03 -33.40
CA ILE A 397 7.60 -14.71 -33.95
C ILE A 397 8.81 -14.51 -33.02
N MET A 398 9.05 -13.31 -32.49
CA MET A 398 10.15 -13.07 -31.55
C MET A 398 10.00 -13.84 -30.23
N ILE A 399 8.78 -13.98 -29.72
CA ILE A 399 8.50 -14.78 -28.51
C ILE A 399 8.75 -16.27 -28.81
N TYR A 400 8.31 -16.76 -29.97
CA TYR A 400 8.50 -18.14 -30.38
C TYR A 400 9.98 -18.50 -30.61
N THR A 401 10.75 -17.62 -31.25
CA THR A 401 12.19 -17.84 -31.47
C THR A 401 12.97 -17.81 -30.15
N ARG A 402 12.59 -16.93 -29.22
CA ARG A 402 13.19 -16.89 -27.87
C ARG A 402 12.91 -18.19 -27.08
N HIS A 403 11.72 -18.76 -27.24
CA HIS A 403 11.38 -20.03 -26.59
C HIS A 403 12.14 -21.24 -27.18
N GLN A 404 12.38 -21.22 -28.50
CA GLN A 404 13.24 -22.21 -29.18
C GLN A 404 14.70 -22.10 -28.72
N GLN A 405 15.19 -20.89 -28.44
CA GLN A 405 16.55 -20.67 -27.94
C GLN A 405 16.72 -21.21 -26.51
N TYR A 406 15.71 -21.05 -25.66
CA TYR A 406 15.67 -21.60 -24.31
C TYR A 406 15.74 -23.14 -24.29
N GLN A 407 15.17 -23.81 -25.30
CA GLN A 407 15.24 -25.28 -25.44
C GLN A 407 16.58 -25.78 -25.98
N LYS A 408 17.37 -24.91 -26.62
CA LYS A 408 18.67 -25.26 -27.21
C LYS A 408 19.81 -25.18 -26.19
N ASP A 409 19.65 -24.38 -25.13
CA ASP A 409 20.62 -24.29 -24.03
C ASP A 409 20.51 -25.46 -23.03
N ASP A 410 19.35 -26.14 -22.96
CA ASP A 410 19.14 -27.32 -22.11
C ASP A 410 19.69 -28.64 -22.69
N THR A 411 20.22 -28.64 -23.92
CA THR A 411 20.71 -29.85 -24.60
C THR A 411 22.21 -29.84 -24.94
N GLY A 412 22.98 -28.87 -24.43
CA GLY A 412 24.40 -28.78 -24.75
C GLY A 412 25.27 -28.20 -23.65
N SER A 413 25.60 -28.97 -22.61
CA SER A 413 26.92 -28.86 -21.99
C SER A 413 27.32 -30.09 -21.17
N TYR A 414 28.32 -30.76 -21.73
CA TYR A 414 29.27 -31.75 -21.25
C TYR A 414 29.45 -32.00 -19.73
N CYS A 415 29.55 -33.29 -19.41
CA CYS A 415 30.20 -33.88 -18.24
C CYS A 415 31.64 -33.37 -18.06
N THR A 416 32.05 -32.99 -16.84
CA THR A 416 33.39 -33.29 -16.30
C THR A 416 33.40 -33.35 -14.75
N SER A 417 34.06 -34.41 -14.26
CA SER A 417 34.67 -34.71 -12.93
C SER A 417 33.95 -34.45 -11.60
N LYS A 418 33.73 -35.57 -10.90
CA LYS A 418 33.63 -35.76 -9.44
C LYS A 418 34.72 -35.04 -8.64
N GLU A 419 34.34 -34.44 -7.53
CA GLU A 419 35.12 -34.48 -6.28
C GLU A 419 34.15 -34.58 -5.09
N GLU A 420 34.41 -35.56 -4.23
CA GLU A 420 33.59 -35.93 -3.07
C GLU A 420 33.78 -34.91 -1.94
N SER A 421 32.69 -34.38 -1.38
CA SER A 421 32.70 -33.60 -0.14
C SER A 421 31.92 -34.36 0.94
N ILE A 422 32.66 -34.82 1.95
CA ILE A 422 32.16 -35.52 3.14
C ILE A 422 31.58 -34.46 4.09
N LEU A 423 30.29 -34.59 4.46
CA LEU A 423 29.57 -33.64 5.33
C LEU A 423 29.55 -34.14 6.79
N TYR A 424 30.09 -33.35 7.71
CA TYR A 424 29.95 -33.53 9.16
C TYR A 424 28.70 -32.81 9.68
N VAL A 425 27.97 -33.43 10.60
CA VAL A 425 26.72 -32.90 11.19
C VAL A 425 26.97 -32.63 12.67
N ASN A 426 26.59 -31.44 13.16
CA ASN A 426 26.55 -31.14 14.59
C ASN A 426 25.14 -30.68 14.99
N ASP A 427 24.71 -31.12 16.17
CA ASP A 427 23.34 -31.01 16.70
C ASP A 427 23.21 -29.74 17.56
N TYR A 428 22.24 -28.86 17.26
CA TYR A 428 22.02 -27.61 18.01
C TYR A 428 20.75 -27.71 18.85
N SER A 429 20.92 -27.99 20.14
CA SER A 429 19.82 -27.96 21.13
C SER A 429 19.87 -26.80 22.12
N ASP A 430 20.81 -25.84 22.02
CA ASP A 430 20.96 -24.79 23.04
C ASP A 430 21.09 -23.35 22.47
N GLY A 431 19.98 -22.58 22.49
CA GLY A 431 19.98 -21.10 22.57
C GLY A 431 20.45 -20.24 21.36
N PRO A 432 20.22 -18.90 21.38
CA PRO A 432 20.52 -18.01 20.27
C PRO A 432 22.02 -17.68 20.18
N THR A 433 22.62 -17.96 19.01
CA THR A 433 24.03 -17.70 18.69
C THR A 433 24.32 -16.20 18.47
N THR A 434 25.43 -15.71 19.00
CA THR A 434 25.90 -14.33 18.79
C THR A 434 26.65 -14.16 17.46
N PHE A 435 26.69 -12.94 16.90
CA PHE A 435 27.35 -12.63 15.61
C PHE A 435 28.84 -13.05 15.57
N ALA A 436 29.52 -13.07 16.72
CA ALA A 436 30.90 -13.52 16.84
C ALA A 436 31.08 -15.03 16.62
N GLN A 437 30.01 -15.84 16.67
CA GLN A 437 30.05 -17.29 16.41
C GLN A 437 29.73 -17.64 14.95
N LEU A 438 29.20 -16.71 14.16
CA LEU A 438 28.89 -16.92 12.74
C LEU A 438 30.14 -16.80 11.83
N GLU A 439 31.20 -16.13 12.29
CA GLU A 439 32.47 -16.06 11.57
C GLU A 439 33.29 -17.36 11.63
N GLU A 440 32.96 -18.29 12.54
CA GLU A 440 33.62 -19.60 12.66
C GLU A 440 33.07 -20.65 11.68
N TYR A 441 31.99 -20.34 10.93
CA TYR A 441 31.31 -21.26 10.01
C TYR A 441 31.47 -20.92 8.52
N ARG A 442 32.43 -20.05 8.17
CA ARG A 442 32.84 -19.82 6.77
C ARG A 442 34.07 -20.66 6.44
N ASP A 443 34.11 -21.25 5.26
CA ASP A 443 35.34 -21.85 4.75
C ASP A 443 36.38 -20.75 4.42
N ASP A 444 37.63 -21.13 4.17
CA ASP A 444 38.72 -20.22 3.80
C ASP A 444 38.44 -19.39 2.51
N HIS A 445 37.32 -19.66 1.82
CA HIS A 445 36.86 -18.97 0.62
C HIS A 445 35.61 -18.10 0.86
N GLY A 446 35.07 -18.03 2.08
CA GLY A 446 34.01 -17.12 2.48
C GLY A 446 32.59 -17.54 2.08
N HIS A 447 32.34 -18.80 1.75
CA HIS A 447 30.99 -19.28 1.42
C HIS A 447 30.16 -19.61 2.67
N GLU A 448 28.86 -19.31 2.61
CA GLU A 448 27.89 -19.66 3.65
C GLU A 448 27.39 -21.10 3.44
N MET A 449 27.53 -21.95 4.47
CA MET A 449 27.07 -23.34 4.43
C MET A 449 25.57 -23.43 4.78
N TYR A 450 24.76 -24.00 3.89
CA TYR A 450 23.31 -24.17 4.09
C TYR A 450 22.98 -25.55 4.70
N VAL A 451 22.05 -25.59 5.67
CA VAL A 451 21.55 -26.82 6.33
C VAL A 451 20.20 -27.24 5.75
N LEU A 452 20.06 -28.49 5.30
CA LEU A 452 18.79 -29.12 4.90
C LEU A 452 18.17 -29.90 6.06
N ASN A 453 16.89 -29.66 6.35
CA ASN A 453 16.11 -30.35 7.38
C ASN A 453 15.74 -31.80 6.95
N ARG A 454 16.00 -32.80 7.80
CA ARG A 454 15.89 -34.24 7.48
C ARG A 454 14.54 -34.89 7.82
N ALA A 455 13.44 -34.13 7.81
CA ALA A 455 12.10 -34.66 8.14
C ALA A 455 11.29 -35.24 6.94
N LYS A 456 11.88 -35.49 5.77
CA LYS A 456 11.21 -36.20 4.65
C LYS A 456 12.13 -37.22 3.97
N PRO A 457 11.66 -38.45 3.67
CA PRO A 457 12.43 -39.40 2.90
C PRO A 457 12.41 -39.01 1.41
N VAL A 458 13.59 -38.82 0.82
CA VAL A 458 13.74 -38.74 -0.64
C VAL A 458 14.36 -40.07 -1.09
N LEU A 459 13.51 -40.95 -1.61
CA LEU A 459 13.93 -42.14 -2.34
C LEU A 459 14.64 -41.70 -3.62
N GLY A 460 15.86 -42.21 -3.82
CA GLY A 460 16.69 -41.91 -4.98
C GLY A 460 16.08 -42.43 -6.29
N SER A 461 16.21 -41.63 -7.33
CA SER A 461 15.92 -42.01 -8.72
C SER A 461 16.96 -43.02 -9.22
N THR A 462 16.54 -44.25 -9.50
CA THR A 462 17.29 -45.15 -10.40
C THR A 462 16.91 -44.83 -11.84
N SER A 463 17.91 -44.48 -12.65
CA SER A 463 17.78 -44.14 -14.07
C SER A 463 17.46 -45.35 -14.95
N SER A 464 16.48 -45.15 -15.84
CA SER A 464 16.35 -45.64 -17.21
C SER A 464 17.06 -46.94 -17.65
N ALA A 465 16.26 -47.92 -18.06
CA ALA A 465 16.57 -48.78 -19.21
C ALA A 465 15.28 -49.00 -20.04
N CYS A 466 15.27 -48.48 -21.27
CA CYS A 466 14.48 -49.05 -22.38
C CYS A 466 15.40 -50.07 -23.08
N PRO A 467 14.91 -51.19 -23.67
CA PRO A 467 13.98 -51.08 -24.80
C PRO A 467 12.99 -52.26 -25.02
N MET A 468 12.17 -52.10 -26.08
CA MET A 468 11.52 -53.10 -26.94
C MET A 468 10.02 -53.43 -26.77
N MET A 469 9.39 -53.47 -27.95
CA MET A 469 8.02 -53.84 -28.33
C MET A 469 7.47 -55.13 -27.69
N SER A 470 6.17 -55.14 -27.34
CA SER A 470 5.15 -56.15 -27.76
C SER A 470 3.95 -56.23 -26.78
N GLY A 471 2.73 -56.17 -27.33
CA GLY A 471 1.62 -57.10 -27.04
C GLY A 471 0.98 -57.22 -25.64
N PHE A 472 -0.29 -56.78 -25.56
CA PHE A 472 -1.47 -57.47 -25.00
C PHE A 472 -1.52 -58.13 -23.58
N VAL A 473 -2.70 -57.94 -22.95
CA VAL A 473 -3.41 -58.75 -21.91
C VAL A 473 -3.38 -58.28 -20.43
N GLN A 474 -4.49 -57.63 -20.03
CA GLN A 474 -5.52 -57.95 -19.01
C GLN A 474 -5.19 -58.59 -17.62
N GLN A 475 -5.98 -58.14 -16.62
CA GLN A 475 -6.30 -58.69 -15.27
C GLN A 475 -5.35 -58.38 -14.10
N LYS A 476 -5.73 -58.26 -12.80
CA LYS A 476 -6.98 -58.10 -12.01
C LYS A 476 -6.57 -58.19 -10.50
N GLY A 477 -7.20 -57.41 -9.61
CA GLY A 477 -7.21 -57.61 -8.14
C GLY A 477 -5.97 -57.06 -7.38
N MET A 478 -6.04 -56.59 -6.13
CA MET A 478 -6.94 -56.90 -5.02
C MET A 478 -6.84 -55.81 -3.91
N LYS A 479 -7.89 -55.75 -3.09
CA LYS A 479 -8.23 -54.79 -2.02
C LYS A 479 -7.67 -55.14 -0.64
N GLU A 480 -7.67 -54.12 0.25
CA GLU A 480 -7.90 -54.16 1.73
C GLU A 480 -6.77 -54.79 2.61
N ALA A 481 -6.48 -54.38 3.85
CA ALA A 481 -6.87 -53.29 4.74
C ALA A 481 -6.05 -53.38 6.08
N LEU A 482 -6.34 -52.45 7.00
CA LEU A 482 -6.24 -52.51 8.49
C LEU A 482 -5.01 -51.91 9.24
N LEU A 483 -5.36 -50.84 9.98
CA LEU A 483 -5.20 -50.57 11.43
C LEU A 483 -3.85 -50.11 12.04
N ASP A 484 -3.88 -48.85 12.47
CA ASP A 484 -3.59 -48.31 13.81
C ASP A 484 -2.67 -49.10 14.75
N HIS A 485 -1.54 -48.49 15.15
CA HIS A 485 -1.34 -48.21 16.57
C HIS A 485 -0.34 -47.06 16.81
N GLU A 486 -0.80 -46.17 17.69
CA GLU A 486 -0.11 -45.09 18.38
C GLU A 486 1.10 -45.55 19.23
N MET A 487 2.17 -44.74 19.13
CA MET A 487 2.80 -44.02 20.26
C MET A 487 3.99 -44.62 21.05
N HIS A 488 5.14 -43.95 20.79
CA HIS A 488 6.25 -43.51 21.65
C HIS A 488 7.32 -44.47 22.23
N CYS A 489 8.56 -44.18 21.75
CA CYS A 489 9.84 -43.96 22.47
C CYS A 489 10.46 -45.15 23.24
N PHE A 490 11.76 -45.47 23.14
CA PHE A 490 12.99 -44.70 22.93
C PHE A 490 14.04 -45.59 22.23
N SER A 491 14.81 -45.02 21.30
CA SER A 491 16.28 -45.09 21.15
C SER A 491 16.66 -44.49 19.80
#